data_AF-A0A815MWA5-F1
#
_entry.id   AF-A0A815MWA5-F1
#
_cell.length_a   1.000
_cell.length_b   1.000
_cell.length_c   1.000
_cell.angle_alpha   90.00
_cell.angle_beta   90.00
_cell.angle_gamma   90.00
#
_symmetry.space_group_name_H-M   'P 1'
#
loop_
_entity.id
_entity.type
_entity.pdbx_description
1 polymer ?
#
loop_
_entity_poly.entity_id
_entity_poly.type
_entity_poly.pdbx_seq_one_letter_code
_entity_poly.pdbx_strand_id
1 'polypeptide(L)'
;MFTKASNLFIKKWNKKEPKFIEYFQNQWLNSHDGWYEGIKHLTPITNNGLESNNRVIKDENTFRERLLLSRFKILTLEIVEKWSKSCERGLKQFHDKQTVTLDIWTNSYQWVKLNKSIVSTKLENEIEFYIPA
;
A
#
# COMPACT_ATOMS: atom_id res chain seq x y z
N MET A 1 16.00 9.20 0.03
CA MET A 1 15.21 8.96 1.27
C MET A 1 15.32 7.52 1.74
N PHE A 2 15.10 6.53 0.86
CA PHE A 2 15.18 5.09 1.16
C PHE A 2 16.50 4.64 1.80
N THR A 3 17.65 4.89 1.16
CA THR A 3 18.98 4.46 1.66
C THR A 3 19.26 4.95 3.09
N LYS A 4 18.87 6.19 3.40
CA LYS A 4 19.07 6.78 4.73
C LYS A 4 18.17 6.10 5.78
N ALA A 5 16.92 5.82 5.43
CA ALA A 5 16.00 5.09 6.29
C ALA A 5 16.47 3.64 6.54
N SER A 6 16.92 2.95 5.50
CA SER A 6 17.46 1.58 5.60
C SER A 6 18.67 1.51 6.53
N ASN A 7 19.61 2.46 6.42
CA ASN A 7 20.78 2.53 7.30
C ASN A 7 20.39 2.78 8.76
N LEU A 8 19.40 3.64 9.01
CA LEU A 8 18.89 3.88 10.37
C LEU A 8 18.18 2.63 10.94
N PHE A 9 17.40 1.92 10.11
CA PHE A 9 16.73 0.69 10.49
C PHE A 9 17.74 -0.40 10.89
N ILE A 10 18.77 -0.63 10.06
CA ILE A 10 19.87 -1.55 10.35
C ILE A 10 20.53 -1.17 11.68
N LYS A 11 20.92 0.10 11.83
CA LYS A 11 21.59 0.57 13.06
C LYS A 11 20.74 0.34 14.32
N LYS A 12 19.42 0.55 14.23
CA LYS A 12 18.49 0.37 15.36
C LYS A 12 18.33 -1.09 15.77
N TRP A 13 18.18 -1.98 14.79
CA TRP A 13 17.76 -3.36 15.04
C TRP A 13 18.90 -4.38 15.05
N ASN A 14 20.08 -4.06 14.52
CA ASN A 14 21.20 -5.01 14.44
C ASN A 14 21.64 -5.53 15.81
N LYS A 15 21.53 -4.72 16.86
CA LYS A 15 21.86 -5.15 18.23
C LYS A 15 20.85 -6.15 18.82
N LYS A 16 19.58 -6.09 18.39
CA LYS A 16 18.51 -6.93 18.93
C LYS A 16 18.31 -8.18 18.10
N GLU A 17 18.33 -8.04 16.77
CA GLU A 17 17.99 -9.11 15.82
C GLU A 17 19.03 -9.19 14.69
N PRO A 18 20.30 -9.52 15.00
CA PRO A 18 21.40 -9.47 14.02
C PRO A 18 21.19 -10.42 12.83
N LYS A 19 20.67 -11.62 13.08
CA LYS A 19 20.41 -12.62 12.03
C LYS A 19 19.34 -12.15 11.04
N PHE A 20 18.28 -11.51 11.55
CA PHE A 20 17.25 -10.94 10.69
C PHE A 20 17.82 -9.79 9.85
N ILE A 21 18.63 -8.91 10.46
CA ILE A 21 19.25 -7.80 9.74
C ILE A 21 20.17 -8.28 8.63
N GLU A 22 20.99 -9.30 8.88
CA GLU A 22 21.84 -9.91 7.85
C GLU A 22 21.01 -10.46 6.69
N TYR A 23 19.96 -11.24 7.00
CA TYR A 23 19.03 -11.74 5.99
C TYR A 23 18.36 -10.59 5.21
N PHE A 24 17.87 -9.58 5.91
CA PHE A 24 17.17 -8.44 5.34
C PHE A 24 18.06 -7.65 4.39
N GLN A 25 19.31 -7.39 4.77
CA GLN A 25 20.28 -6.72 3.92
C GLN A 25 20.55 -7.51 2.65
N ASN A 26 20.87 -8.80 2.79
CA ASN A 26 21.23 -9.65 1.65
C ASN A 26 20.07 -9.83 0.67
N GLN A 27 18.86 -10.09 1.17
CA GLN A 27 17.71 -10.36 0.31
C GLN A 27 17.05 -9.10 -0.22
N TRP A 28 16.81 -8.09 0.62
CA TRP A 28 15.89 -6.99 0.29
C TRP A 28 16.59 -5.67 -0.02
N LEU A 29 17.80 -5.44 0.50
CA LEU A 29 18.53 -4.20 0.20
C LEU A 29 19.55 -4.37 -0.92
N ASN A 30 20.24 -5.50 -0.96
CA ASN A 30 21.31 -5.74 -1.94
C ASN A 30 20.80 -6.41 -3.22
N SER A 31 19.82 -7.33 -3.10
CA SER A 31 19.35 -8.14 -4.23
C SER A 31 18.02 -7.67 -4.83
N HIS A 32 17.19 -6.97 -4.04
CA HIS A 32 15.84 -6.52 -4.44
C HIS A 32 15.57 -5.08 -3.97
N ASP A 33 16.48 -4.16 -4.30
CA ASP A 33 16.46 -2.75 -3.87
C ASP A 33 15.24 -1.95 -4.36
N GLY A 34 14.43 -2.52 -5.24
CA GLY A 34 13.19 -1.93 -5.73
C GLY A 34 12.03 -1.92 -4.72
N TRP A 35 12.20 -2.45 -3.51
CA TRP A 35 11.13 -2.52 -2.52
C TRP A 35 10.97 -1.23 -1.70
N TYR A 36 10.67 -0.11 -2.37
CA TYR A 36 10.39 1.18 -1.71
C TYR A 36 9.30 1.98 -2.42
N GLU A 37 8.61 2.84 -1.69
CA GLU A 37 7.45 3.63 -2.16
C GLU A 37 7.67 4.41 -3.44
N GLY A 38 8.87 4.95 -3.61
CA GLY A 38 9.24 5.75 -4.77
C GLY A 38 9.35 4.96 -6.07
N ILE A 39 9.40 3.62 -6.06
CA ILE A 39 9.60 2.85 -7.29
C ILE A 39 8.38 2.87 -8.21
N LYS A 40 7.18 2.86 -7.63
CA LYS A 40 5.93 2.82 -8.38
C LYS A 40 5.04 3.96 -7.90
N HIS A 41 5.20 5.08 -8.57
CA HIS A 41 4.44 6.29 -8.27
C HIS A 41 2.93 6.03 -8.38
N LEU A 42 2.14 6.66 -7.50
CA LEU A 42 0.66 6.60 -7.48
C LEU A 42 0.05 5.22 -7.20
N THR A 43 0.84 4.23 -6.78
CA THR A 43 0.29 2.94 -6.31
C THR A 43 0.31 2.91 -4.78
N PRO A 44 -0.81 2.59 -4.11
CA PRO A 44 -0.83 2.51 -2.66
C PRO A 44 0.03 1.33 -2.18
N ILE A 45 0.99 1.58 -1.27
CA ILE A 45 1.66 0.51 -0.53
C ILE A 45 0.71 0.03 0.56
N THR A 46 -0.09 -0.98 0.24
CA THR A 46 -0.89 -1.66 1.25
C THR A 46 -0.68 -3.15 1.12
N ASN A 47 -0.64 -3.83 2.26
CA ASN A 47 -0.65 -5.29 2.28
C ASN A 47 -2.03 -5.86 1.91
N ASN A 48 -3.04 -4.99 1.74
CA ASN A 48 -4.44 -5.37 1.51
C ASN A 48 -4.61 -6.35 0.35
N GLY A 49 -3.86 -6.19 -0.74
CA GLY A 49 -3.93 -7.12 -1.88
C GLY A 49 -3.43 -8.52 -1.51
N LEU A 50 -2.28 -8.60 -0.84
CA LEU A 50 -1.70 -9.86 -0.38
C LEU A 50 -2.52 -10.50 0.74
N GLU A 51 -2.99 -9.72 1.71
CA GLU A 51 -3.83 -10.18 2.81
C GLU A 51 -5.20 -10.66 2.33
N SER A 52 -5.83 -9.95 1.40
CA SER A 52 -7.09 -10.36 0.78
C SER A 52 -6.93 -11.69 0.04
N ASN A 53 -5.87 -11.85 -0.75
CA ASN A 53 -5.60 -13.12 -1.43
C ASN A 53 -5.32 -14.25 -0.44
N ASN A 54 -4.49 -14.00 0.58
CA ASN A 54 -4.20 -14.97 1.64
C ASN A 54 -5.48 -15.40 2.37
N ARG A 55 -6.41 -14.46 2.59
CA ARG A 55 -7.71 -14.74 3.19
C ARG A 55 -8.56 -15.65 2.30
N VAL A 56 -8.67 -15.35 1.00
CA VAL A 56 -9.40 -16.22 0.05
C VAL A 56 -8.83 -17.64 0.03
N ILE A 57 -7.50 -17.78 0.02
CA ILE A 57 -6.85 -19.10 0.10
C ILE A 57 -7.23 -19.82 1.39
N LYS A 58 -7.20 -19.12 2.53
CA LYS A 58 -7.55 -19.70 3.84
C LYS A 58 -9.03 -20.06 3.96
N ASP A 59 -9.91 -19.18 3.51
CA ASP A 59 -11.36 -19.29 3.65
C ASP A 59 -11.94 -20.30 2.65
N GLU A 60 -11.42 -20.37 1.42
CA GLU A 60 -11.96 -21.24 0.37
C GLU A 60 -11.19 -22.55 0.14
N ASN A 61 -9.90 -22.65 0.50
CA ASN A 61 -9.02 -23.71 -0.05
C ASN A 61 -8.17 -24.47 0.96
N THR A 62 -8.22 -24.10 2.23
CA THR A 62 -7.65 -24.89 3.32
C THR A 62 -8.71 -25.10 4.37
N PHE A 63 -9.42 -26.22 4.33
CA PHE A 63 -10.26 -26.71 5.44
C PHE A 63 -9.44 -27.04 6.71
N ARG A 64 -8.28 -26.39 6.93
CA ARG A 64 -7.22 -26.72 7.90
C ARG A 64 -6.69 -28.17 7.81
N GLU A 65 -7.17 -28.95 6.85
CA GLU A 65 -6.79 -30.34 6.60
C GLU A 65 -5.71 -30.45 5.53
N ARG A 66 -4.85 -31.47 5.65
CA ARG A 66 -3.83 -31.77 4.66
C ARG A 66 -4.48 -32.44 3.46
N LEU A 67 -4.45 -31.77 2.31
CA LEU A 67 -4.98 -32.31 1.05
C LEU A 67 -3.98 -33.29 0.42
N LEU A 68 -4.51 -34.33 -0.23
CA LEU A 68 -3.74 -35.17 -1.15
C LEU A 68 -3.20 -34.30 -2.30
N LEU A 69 -1.99 -34.61 -2.78
CA LEU A 69 -1.28 -33.80 -3.79
C LEU A 69 -2.12 -33.56 -5.06
N SER A 70 -2.84 -34.58 -5.52
CA SER A 70 -3.72 -34.49 -6.69
C SER A 70 -4.84 -33.46 -6.49
N ARG A 71 -5.44 -33.44 -5.30
CA ARG A 71 -6.51 -32.49 -4.94
C ARG A 71 -5.96 -31.08 -4.73
N PHE A 72 -4.79 -30.96 -4.09
CA PHE A 72 -4.12 -29.68 -3.92
C PHE A 72 -3.84 -29.00 -5.26
N LYS A 73 -3.31 -29.75 -6.24
CA LYS A 73 -3.01 -29.20 -7.57
C LYS A 73 -4.26 -28.63 -8.26
N ILE A 74 -5.37 -29.37 -8.24
CA ILE A 74 -6.64 -28.93 -8.82
C ILE A 74 -7.09 -27.62 -8.15
N LEU A 75 -7.12 -27.59 -6.82
CA LEU A 75 -7.54 -26.41 -6.07
C LEU A 75 -6.65 -25.20 -6.34
N THR A 76 -5.32 -25.36 -6.39
CA THR A 76 -4.42 -24.24 -6.70
C THR A 76 -4.68 -23.65 -8.09
N LEU A 77 -5.03 -24.47 -9.09
CA LEU A 77 -5.37 -23.98 -10.42
C LEU A 77 -6.71 -23.23 -10.43
N GLU A 78 -7.71 -23.74 -9.72
CA GLU A 78 -9.02 -23.07 -9.57
C GLU A 78 -8.89 -21.70 -8.89
N ILE A 79 -8.02 -21.56 -7.88
CA ILE A 79 -7.74 -20.28 -7.21
C ILE A 79 -7.18 -19.28 -8.21
N VAL A 80 -6.15 -19.68 -8.96
CA VAL A 80 -5.50 -18.81 -9.94
C VAL A 80 -6.48 -18.42 -11.05
N GLU A 81 -7.28 -19.37 -11.53
CA GLU A 81 -8.30 -19.12 -12.54
C GLU A 81 -9.37 -18.13 -12.06
N LYS A 82 -9.92 -18.30 -10.85
CA LYS A 82 -10.89 -17.37 -10.25
C LYS A 82 -10.30 -15.96 -10.11
N TRP A 83 -9.07 -15.86 -9.61
CA TRP A 83 -8.38 -14.58 -9.45
C TRP A 83 -8.10 -13.89 -10.79
N SER A 84 -7.67 -14.65 -11.80
CA SER A 84 -7.43 -14.12 -13.15
C SER A 84 -8.71 -13.53 -13.74
N LYS A 85 -9.84 -14.24 -13.61
CA LYS A 85 -11.14 -13.79 -14.11
C LYS A 85 -11.73 -12.61 -13.32
N SER A 86 -11.38 -12.44 -12.05
CA SER A 86 -11.84 -11.30 -11.25
C SER A 86 -11.04 -10.02 -11.54
N CYS A 87 -9.75 -10.15 -11.86
CA CYS A 87 -8.90 -9.02 -12.26
C CYS A 87 -9.36 -8.36 -13.56
N GLU A 88 -9.91 -9.13 -14.51
CA GLU A 88 -10.47 -8.57 -15.76
C GLU A 88 -11.65 -7.63 -15.54
N ARG A 89 -12.40 -7.75 -14.43
CA ARG A 89 -13.66 -7.01 -14.22
C ARG A 89 -13.52 -5.73 -13.38
N GLY A 90 -12.35 -5.45 -12.82
CA GLY A 90 -12.27 -4.55 -11.66
C GLY A 90 -10.99 -3.74 -11.53
N LEU A 91 -10.30 -3.45 -12.65
CA LEU A 91 -9.30 -2.37 -12.61
C LEU A 91 -10.04 -1.08 -12.28
N LYS A 92 -9.94 -0.60 -11.03
CA LYS A 92 -10.38 0.73 -10.65
C LYS A 92 -9.74 1.69 -11.64
N GLN A 93 -10.56 2.36 -12.45
CA GLN A 93 -10.06 3.39 -13.34
C GLN A 93 -9.52 4.51 -12.46
N PHE A 94 -8.21 4.70 -12.52
CA PHE A 94 -7.61 5.89 -11.95
C PHE A 94 -8.03 7.05 -12.84
N HIS A 95 -8.72 8.02 -12.26
CA HIS A 95 -9.06 9.24 -12.98
C HIS A 95 -7.85 10.18 -12.91
N ASP A 96 -7.24 10.44 -14.06
CA ASP A 96 -6.13 11.40 -14.17
C ASP A 96 -6.58 12.85 -13.89
N LYS A 97 -7.89 13.09 -13.91
CA LYS A 97 -8.51 14.38 -13.62
C LYS A 97 -9.55 14.21 -12.52
N GLN A 98 -9.52 15.11 -11.55
CA GLN A 98 -10.53 15.15 -10.50
C GLN A 98 -11.90 15.49 -11.09
N THR A 99 -12.89 14.64 -10.89
CA THR A 99 -14.28 14.95 -11.24
C THR A 99 -14.84 15.91 -10.19
N VAL A 100 -15.17 17.14 -10.60
CA VAL A 100 -15.79 18.12 -9.71
C VAL A 100 -17.25 17.73 -9.50
N THR A 101 -17.55 17.18 -8.32
CA THR A 101 -18.91 16.79 -7.93
C THR A 101 -19.71 17.98 -7.41
N LEU A 102 -21.05 17.82 -7.33
CA LEU A 102 -21.92 18.81 -6.70
C LEU A 102 -21.55 19.05 -5.22
N ASP A 103 -21.09 18.01 -4.54
CA ASP A 103 -20.61 18.09 -3.16
C ASP A 103 -19.35 18.98 -3.05
N ILE A 104 -18.36 18.77 -3.92
CA ILE A 104 -17.16 19.63 -4.00
C ILE A 104 -17.56 21.09 -4.29
N TRP A 105 -18.49 21.32 -5.22
CA TRP A 105 -19.02 22.65 -5.51
C TRP A 105 -19.72 23.29 -4.30
N THR A 106 -20.58 22.55 -3.61
CA THR A 106 -21.32 23.04 -2.45
C THR A 106 -20.37 23.41 -1.31
N ASN A 107 -19.41 22.55 -1.02
CA ASN A 107 -18.39 22.79 0.01
C ASN A 107 -17.50 23.98 -0.37
N SER A 108 -17.09 24.10 -1.64
CA SER A 108 -16.29 25.23 -2.13
C SER A 108 -17.07 26.56 -2.06
N TYR A 109 -18.36 26.55 -2.41
CA TYR A 109 -19.21 27.72 -2.28
C TYR A 109 -19.38 28.15 -0.82
N GLN A 110 -19.64 27.20 0.10
CA GLN A 110 -19.71 27.49 1.52
C GLN A 110 -18.39 28.04 2.06
N TRP A 111 -17.26 27.50 1.61
CA TRP A 111 -15.92 27.97 1.97
C TRP A 111 -15.72 29.44 1.60
N VAL A 112 -16.04 29.81 0.36
CA VAL A 112 -15.96 31.19 -0.13
C VAL A 112 -16.95 32.10 0.60
N LYS A 113 -18.20 31.63 0.80
CA LYS A 113 -19.25 32.39 1.50
C LYS A 113 -18.87 32.69 2.96
N LEU A 114 -18.19 31.76 3.63
CA LEU A 114 -17.70 31.94 5.00
C LEU A 114 -16.37 32.70 5.07
N ASN A 115 -15.83 33.14 3.92
CA ASN A 115 -14.54 33.83 3.81
C ASN A 115 -13.40 33.09 4.52
N LYS A 116 -13.41 31.75 4.45
CA LYS A 116 -12.36 30.93 5.08
C LYS A 116 -11.06 31.11 4.30
N SER A 117 -10.00 31.51 4.99
CA SER A 117 -8.66 31.62 4.40
C SER A 117 -7.76 30.56 5.02
N ILE A 118 -6.89 29.97 4.19
CA ILE A 118 -5.87 29.06 4.67
C ILE A 118 -4.73 29.92 5.20
N VAL A 119 -4.40 29.74 6.48
CA VAL A 119 -3.22 30.36 7.08
C VAL A 119 -2.07 29.39 6.92
N SER A 120 -0.92 29.86 6.45
CA SER A 120 0.28 29.01 6.33
C SER A 120 1.43 29.56 7.15
N THR A 121 2.14 28.67 7.84
CA THR A 121 3.33 28.99 8.62
C THR A 121 4.51 28.23 8.02
N LYS A 122 5.57 28.95 7.66
CA LYS A 122 6.83 28.35 7.20
C LYS A 122 7.72 28.04 8.40
N LEU A 123 8.05 26.77 8.58
CA LEU A 123 9.11 26.28 9.45
C LEU A 123 10.36 26.00 8.60
N GLU A 124 11.52 25.83 9.25
CA GLU A 124 12.84 25.73 8.58
C GLU A 124 12.90 24.70 7.43
N ASN A 125 12.10 23.63 7.47
CA ASN A 125 12.03 22.62 6.41
C ASN A 125 10.61 22.25 5.95
N GLU A 126 9.55 22.87 6.49
CA GLU A 126 8.16 22.46 6.24
C GLU A 126 7.21 23.67 6.17
N ILE A 127 6.08 23.51 5.50
CA ILE A 127 4.99 24.50 5.46
C ILE A 127 3.76 23.86 6.10
N GLU A 128 3.34 24.38 7.24
CA GLU A 128 2.10 23.97 7.90
C GLU A 128 0.94 24.84 7.39
N PHE A 129 -0.19 24.21 7.08
CA PHE A 129 -1.42 24.88 6.65
C PHE A 129 -2.51 24.65 7.70
N TYR A 130 -3.14 25.74 8.15
CA TYR A 130 -4.23 25.72 9.12
C TYR A 130 -5.50 26.29 8.51
N ILE A 131 -6.62 25.66 8.86
CA ILE A 131 -7.95 26.17 8.59
C ILE A 131 -8.44 26.76 9.92
N PRO A 132 -8.50 28.10 10.07
CA PRO A 132 -9.05 28.70 11.27
C PRO A 132 -10.51 28.26 11.43
N ALA A 133 -10.86 27.90 12.68
CA ALA A 133 -12.18 27.39 13.05
C ALA A 133 -13.31 28.37 12.69
#